data_AF-A0A6P6S4D6-F1
#
_entry.id   AF-A0A6P6S4D6-F1
#
_cell.length_a   1.000
_cell.length_b   1.000
_cell.length_c   1.000
_cell.angle_alpha   90.00
_cell.angle_beta   90.00
_cell.angle_gamma   90.00
#
_symmetry.space_group_name_H-M   'P 1'
#
loop_
_entity.id
_entity.type
_entity.pdbx_description
1 polymer ?
#
loop_
_entity_poly.entity_id
_entity_poly.type
_entity_poly.pdbx_seq_one_letter_code
_entity_poly.pdbx_strand_id
1 'polypeptide(L)'
;MGASEEEVATLVRQSERILDAVLTEQLQKVQQKQNDILKEMLEVENLRDHIPLVRLQAQHVTKERRRLDAALQDMRIRPPAPQPLQQQNDQPQQRRPIEPFPLLCLTDIGSHCYLPAVARDASHLLVSVGFNFFLEMHLDEAEAFLKKKQDLLRKKHELWAWKSAQLKTQIRMLMEAISAVSEHPMLQELL
;
A
#
# COMPACT_ATOMS: atom_id res chain seq x y z
N MET A 1 54.66 7.66 -26.35
CA MET A 1 53.95 8.68 -25.54
C MET A 1 53.08 7.91 -24.56
N GLY A 2 53.68 7.44 -23.46
CA GLY A 2 52.92 6.80 -22.37
C GLY A 2 52.55 7.87 -21.36
N ALA A 3 51.30 7.85 -20.88
CA ALA A 3 50.89 8.65 -19.73
C ALA A 3 51.79 8.30 -18.53
N SER A 4 52.12 9.27 -17.67
CA SER A 4 52.92 8.98 -16.48
C SER A 4 52.12 8.07 -15.54
N GLU A 5 52.78 7.17 -14.82
CA GLU A 5 52.09 6.22 -13.92
C GLU A 5 51.31 6.93 -12.79
N GLU A 6 51.73 8.15 -12.40
CA GLU A 6 50.96 9.04 -11.51
C GLU A 6 49.67 9.57 -12.13
N GLU A 7 49.65 9.88 -13.43
CA GLU A 7 48.43 10.27 -14.15
C GLU A 7 47.42 9.11 -14.20
N VAL A 8 47.90 7.87 -14.30
CA VAL A 8 47.03 6.68 -14.26
C VAL A 8 46.45 6.46 -12.87
N ALA A 9 47.27 6.55 -11.81
CA ALA A 9 46.82 6.38 -10.43
C ALA A 9 45.81 7.46 -10.00
N THR A 10 46.03 8.71 -10.40
CA THR A 10 45.10 9.82 -10.13
C THR A 10 43.78 9.66 -10.89
N LEU A 11 43.83 9.20 -12.14
CA LEU A 11 42.64 8.93 -12.94
C LEU A 11 41.81 7.77 -12.37
N VAL A 12 42.44 6.72 -11.84
CA VAL A 12 41.76 5.61 -11.15
C VAL A 12 41.01 6.11 -9.92
N ARG A 13 41.68 6.85 -9.02
CA ARG A 13 41.03 7.41 -7.82
C ARG A 13 39.89 8.38 -8.15
N GLN A 14 40.05 9.17 -9.21
CA GLN A 14 39.00 10.09 -9.65
C GLN A 14 37.81 9.34 -10.25
N SER A 15 38.07 8.27 -11.00
CA SER A 15 37.05 7.38 -11.56
C SER A 15 36.28 6.65 -10.44
N GLU A 16 36.97 6.12 -9.43
CA GLU A 16 36.35 5.50 -8.24
C GLU A 16 35.37 6.46 -7.57
N ARG A 17 35.81 7.68 -7.24
CA ARG A 17 34.97 8.67 -6.55
C ARG A 17 33.72 9.04 -7.34
N ILE A 18 33.87 9.22 -8.65
CA ILE A 18 32.74 9.59 -9.53
C ILE A 18 31.78 8.41 -9.67
N LEU A 19 32.30 7.20 -9.88
CA LEU A 19 31.49 5.99 -10.01
C LEU A 19 30.74 5.66 -8.72
N ASP A 20 31.42 5.73 -7.57
CA ASP A 20 30.79 5.50 -6.28
C ASP A 20 29.69 6.53 -6.03
N ALA A 21 29.95 7.82 -6.25
CA ALA A 21 28.95 8.87 -6.05
C ALA A 21 27.72 8.70 -6.97
N VAL A 22 27.94 8.47 -8.27
CA VAL A 22 26.85 8.32 -9.24
C VAL A 22 26.06 7.05 -8.96
N LEU A 23 26.72 5.92 -8.73
CA LEU A 23 26.04 4.65 -8.54
C LEU A 23 25.32 4.56 -7.19
N THR A 24 25.89 5.12 -6.13
CA THR A 24 25.20 5.23 -4.83
C THR A 24 23.98 6.13 -4.92
N GLU A 25 24.05 7.26 -5.64
CA GLU A 25 22.89 8.12 -5.88
C GLU A 25 21.79 7.39 -6.66
N GLN A 26 22.14 6.65 -7.71
CA GLN A 26 21.17 5.86 -8.48
C GLN A 26 20.54 4.76 -7.62
N LEU A 27 21.33 4.09 -6.79
CA LEU A 27 20.84 3.07 -5.86
C LEU A 27 19.87 3.68 -4.85
N GLN A 28 20.19 4.84 -4.29
CA GLN A 28 19.34 5.55 -3.35
C GLN A 28 18.01 5.96 -4.01
N LYS A 29 18.03 6.45 -5.26
CA LYS A 29 16.80 6.77 -6.02
C LYS A 29 15.92 5.53 -6.23
N VAL A 30 16.52 4.39 -6.58
CA VAL A 30 15.80 3.11 -6.77
C VAL A 30 15.21 2.62 -5.45
N GLN A 31 15.96 2.68 -4.36
CA GLN A 31 15.48 2.30 -3.03
C GLN A 31 14.37 3.23 -2.53
N GLN A 32 14.48 4.53 -2.80
CA GLN A 32 13.42 5.48 -2.47
C GLN A 32 12.12 5.12 -3.18
N LYS A 33 12.19 4.87 -4.50
CA LYS A 33 11.03 4.41 -5.29
C LYS A 33 10.42 3.12 -4.73
N GLN A 34 11.26 2.17 -4.31
CA GLN A 34 10.80 0.93 -3.69
C GLN A 34 10.08 1.17 -2.35
N ASN A 35 10.64 2.04 -1.50
CA ASN A 35 10.04 2.40 -0.21
C ASN A 35 8.71 3.12 -0.37
N ASP A 36 8.59 4.00 -1.36
CA ASP A 36 7.34 4.71 -1.63
C ASP A 36 6.23 3.73 -2.07
N ILE A 37 6.58 2.71 -2.87
CA ILE A 37 5.64 1.65 -3.27
C ILE A 37 5.23 0.79 -2.08
N LEU A 38 6.16 0.48 -1.16
CA LEU A 38 5.84 -0.27 0.05
C LEU A 38 4.88 0.49 0.96
N LYS A 39 5.08 1.81 1.12
CA LYS A 39 4.15 2.67 1.87
C LYS A 39 2.76 2.65 1.24
N GLU A 40 2.66 2.83 -0.08
CA GLU A 40 1.37 2.79 -0.78
C GLU A 40 0.70 1.41 -0.65
N MET A 41 1.47 0.33 -0.70
CA MET A 41 0.97 -1.03 -0.49
C MET A 41 0.40 -1.22 0.91
N LEU A 42 1.09 -0.71 1.93
CA LEU A 42 0.65 -0.77 3.32
C LEU A 42 -0.65 0.00 3.54
N GLU A 43 -0.80 1.18 2.94
CA GLU A 43 -2.04 1.97 3.01
C GLU A 43 -3.23 1.22 2.40
N VAL A 44 -3.02 0.59 1.23
CA VAL A 44 -4.03 -0.21 0.56
C VAL A 44 -4.42 -1.44 1.39
N GLU A 45 -3.44 -2.11 1.98
CA GLU A 45 -3.67 -3.27 2.85
C GLU A 45 -4.42 -2.89 4.12
N ASN A 46 -4.00 -1.82 4.80
CA ASN A 46 -4.66 -1.31 5.99
C ASN A 46 -6.14 -1.00 5.71
N LEU A 47 -6.44 -0.30 4.61
CA LEU A 47 -7.82 0.02 4.25
C LEU A 47 -8.64 -1.25 3.94
N ARG A 48 -8.05 -2.19 3.19
CA ARG A 48 -8.70 -3.46 2.84
C ARG A 48 -9.04 -4.28 4.09
N ASP A 49 -8.16 -4.31 5.08
CA ASP A 49 -8.34 -5.11 6.29
C ASP A 49 -9.43 -4.56 7.22
N HIS A 50 -9.77 -3.28 7.10
CA HIS A 50 -10.89 -2.67 7.84
C HIS A 50 -12.26 -2.97 7.21
N ILE A 51 -12.34 -3.27 5.91
CA ILE A 51 -13.62 -3.54 5.22
C ILE A 51 -14.41 -4.68 5.90
N PRO A 52 -13.81 -5.84 6.24
CA PRO A 52 -14.51 -6.90 6.97
C PRO A 52 -15.06 -6.46 8.33
N LEU A 53 -14.35 -5.60 9.06
CA LEU A 53 -14.79 -5.09 10.36
C LEU A 53 -16.02 -4.19 10.23
N VAL A 54 -16.02 -3.30 9.24
CA VAL A 54 -17.17 -2.44 8.93
C VAL A 54 -18.39 -3.28 8.54
N ARG A 55 -18.19 -4.33 7.73
CA ARG A 55 -19.26 -5.28 7.37
C ARG A 55 -19.84 -5.99 8.60
N LEU A 56 -18.99 -6.41 9.53
CA LEU A 56 -19.43 -7.05 10.77
C LEU A 56 -20.29 -6.09 11.59
N GLN A 57 -19.85 -4.84 11.75
CA GLN A 57 -20.61 -3.80 12.45
C GLN A 57 -21.98 -3.53 11.80
N ALA A 58 -22.04 -3.49 10.47
CA ALA A 58 -23.30 -3.37 9.72
C ALA A 58 -24.29 -4.48 10.08
N GLN A 59 -23.81 -5.72 10.18
CA GLN A 59 -24.64 -6.87 10.56
C GLN A 59 -25.16 -6.75 12.00
N HIS A 60 -24.32 -6.29 12.93
CA HIS A 60 -24.72 -6.07 14.32
C HIS A 60 -25.81 -5.00 14.42
N VAL A 61 -25.59 -3.82 13.80
CA VAL A 61 -26.58 -2.73 13.78
C VAL A 61 -27.92 -3.21 13.19
N THR A 62 -27.86 -3.97 12.10
CA THR A 62 -29.06 -4.53 11.45
C THR A 62 -29.80 -5.52 12.35
N LYS A 63 -29.08 -6.41 13.04
CA LYS A 63 -29.68 -7.39 13.96
C LYS A 63 -30.35 -6.70 15.15
N GLU A 64 -29.69 -5.72 15.75
CA GLU A 64 -30.24 -4.95 16.87
C GLU A 64 -31.48 -4.15 16.46
N ARG A 65 -31.46 -3.54 15.27
CA ARG A 65 -32.63 -2.85 14.72
C ARG A 65 -33.82 -3.79 14.52
N ARG A 66 -33.58 -5.01 14.00
CA ARG A 66 -34.63 -6.04 13.87
C ARG A 66 -35.20 -6.48 15.21
N ARG A 67 -34.36 -6.63 16.24
CA ARG A 67 -34.79 -6.98 17.60
C ARG A 67 -35.69 -5.89 18.20
N LEU A 68 -35.27 -4.63 18.07
CA LEU A 68 -36.07 -3.49 18.50
C LEU A 68 -37.41 -3.44 17.77
N ASP A 69 -37.40 -3.63 16.46
CA ASP A 69 -38.61 -3.61 15.64
C ASP A 69 -39.59 -4.73 16.03
N ALA A 70 -39.09 -5.93 16.29
CA ALA A 70 -39.91 -7.04 16.80
C ALA A 70 -40.52 -6.71 18.17
N ALA A 71 -39.73 -6.18 19.11
CA ALA A 71 -40.22 -5.78 20.43
C ALA A 71 -41.28 -4.67 20.36
N LEU A 72 -41.11 -3.69 19.47
CA LEU A 72 -42.09 -2.61 19.25
C LEU A 72 -43.40 -3.13 18.61
N GLN A 73 -43.31 -4.15 17.75
CA GLN A 73 -44.48 -4.83 17.19
C GLN A 73 -45.24 -5.62 18.27
N ASP A 74 -44.52 -6.34 19.14
CA ASP A 74 -45.12 -7.05 20.29
C ASP A 74 -45.86 -6.08 21.23
N MET A 75 -45.28 -4.88 21.43
CA MET A 75 -45.91 -3.81 22.20
C MET A 75 -47.02 -3.05 21.44
N ARG A 76 -47.33 -3.43 20.19
CA ARG A 76 -48.30 -2.75 19.30
C ARG A 76 -48.01 -1.26 19.06
N ILE A 77 -46.77 -0.83 19.27
CA ILE A 77 -46.33 0.55 19.05
C ILE A 77 -46.06 0.80 17.56
N ARG A 78 -45.62 -0.24 16.84
CA ARG A 78 -45.28 -0.18 15.42
C ARG A 78 -46.11 -1.18 14.61
N PRO A 79 -46.71 -0.78 13.47
CA PRO A 79 -47.39 -1.74 12.60
C PRO A 79 -46.40 -2.77 12.02
N PRO A 80 -46.86 -4.00 11.73
CA PRO A 80 -46.02 -5.01 11.08
C PRO A 80 -45.57 -4.49 9.72
N ALA A 81 -44.26 -4.51 9.47
CA ALA A 81 -43.71 -4.06 8.20
C ALA A 81 -44.27 -4.93 7.05
N PRO A 82 -44.52 -4.35 5.86
CA PRO A 82 -44.90 -5.15 4.70
C PRO A 82 -43.80 -6.18 4.45
N GLN A 83 -44.18 -7.45 4.49
CA GLN A 83 -43.24 -8.54 4.22
C GLN A 83 -42.76 -8.38 2.77
N PRO A 84 -41.45 -8.21 2.53
CA PRO A 84 -40.95 -8.27 1.16
C PRO A 84 -41.34 -9.64 0.60
N LEU A 85 -42.01 -9.64 -0.56
CA LEU A 85 -42.37 -10.86 -1.30
C LEU A 85 -41.16 -11.80 -1.29
N GLN A 86 -41.26 -12.90 -0.52
CA GLN A 86 -40.27 -13.96 -0.53
C GLN A 86 -40.33 -14.61 -1.91
N GLN A 87 -39.55 -14.08 -2.85
CA GLN A 87 -39.18 -14.84 -4.04
C GLN A 87 -38.30 -15.99 -3.54
N GLN A 88 -38.90 -17.17 -3.43
CA GLN A 88 -38.22 -18.46 -3.42
C GLN A 88 -37.45 -18.57 -4.73
N ASN A 89 -36.22 -18.06 -4.74
CA ASN A 89 -35.24 -18.41 -5.74
C ASN A 89 -33.96 -18.74 -5.01
N ASP A 90 -33.62 -20.03 -5.00
CA ASP A 90 -32.30 -20.56 -4.70
C ASP A 90 -31.29 -20.05 -5.74
N GLN A 91 -30.97 -18.77 -5.68
CA GLN A 91 -29.83 -18.20 -6.39
C GLN A 91 -28.67 -18.03 -5.38
N PRO A 92 -27.43 -18.32 -5.82
CA PRO A 92 -26.25 -18.17 -4.96
C PRO A 92 -26.23 -16.76 -4.39
N GLN A 93 -26.09 -16.66 -3.06
CA GLN A 93 -26.05 -15.44 -2.23
C GLN A 93 -25.55 -14.22 -3.02
N GLN A 94 -26.46 -13.50 -3.70
CA GLN A 94 -26.19 -12.13 -4.09
C GLN A 94 -26.04 -11.39 -2.76
N ARG A 95 -24.81 -10.98 -2.45
CA ARG A 95 -24.53 -10.10 -1.31
C ARG A 95 -25.45 -8.91 -1.49
N ARG A 96 -26.49 -8.81 -0.65
CA ARG A 96 -27.37 -7.64 -0.69
C ARG A 96 -26.47 -6.43 -0.42
N PRO A 97 -26.62 -5.32 -1.17
CA PRO A 97 -25.89 -4.09 -0.90
C PRO A 97 -26.09 -3.71 0.57
N ILE A 98 -25.02 -3.29 1.22
CA ILE A 98 -25.09 -2.89 2.62
C ILE A 98 -25.85 -1.57 2.66
N GLU A 99 -27.00 -1.56 3.34
CA GLU A 99 -27.76 -0.33 3.51
C GLU A 99 -26.95 0.67 4.34
N PRO A 100 -27.12 1.98 4.11
CA PRO A 100 -26.47 3.02 4.90
C PRO A 100 -26.76 2.83 6.38
N PHE A 101 -25.71 2.77 7.19
CA PHE A 101 -25.82 2.64 8.63
C PHE A 101 -24.86 3.59 9.33
N PRO A 102 -25.27 4.17 10.47
CA PRO A 102 -24.39 4.99 11.27
C PRO A 102 -23.34 4.13 11.96
N LEU A 103 -22.08 4.56 11.92
CA LEU A 103 -20.98 3.91 12.60
C LEU A 103 -20.42 4.82 13.69
N LEU A 104 -20.52 4.38 14.94
CA LEU A 104 -19.82 4.99 16.07
C LEU A 104 -18.39 4.46 16.10
N CYS A 105 -17.41 5.35 15.99
CA CYS A 105 -16.00 5.01 16.02
C CYS A 105 -15.23 5.96 16.94
N LEU A 106 -14.02 5.52 17.29
CA LEU A 106 -13.08 6.33 18.04
C LEU A 106 -11.97 6.75 17.07
N THR A 107 -11.86 8.04 16.77
CA THR A 107 -10.93 8.58 15.78
C THR A 107 -9.69 9.13 16.49
N ASP A 108 -8.51 8.67 16.07
CA ASP A 108 -7.23 9.27 16.46
C ASP A 108 -7.04 10.59 15.72
N ILE A 109 -6.90 11.69 16.46
CA ILE A 109 -6.64 13.04 15.93
C ILE A 109 -5.15 13.42 16.03
N GLY A 110 -4.29 12.50 16.48
CA GLY A 110 -2.85 12.68 16.67
C GLY A 110 -2.44 12.55 18.13
N SER A 111 -1.15 12.29 18.37
CA SER A 111 -0.57 12.18 19.73
C SER A 111 -1.31 11.21 20.66
N HIS A 112 -1.86 10.11 20.12
CA HIS A 112 -2.69 9.15 20.85
C HIS A 112 -3.92 9.78 21.52
N CYS A 113 -4.43 10.87 20.95
CA CYS A 113 -5.65 11.53 21.40
C CYS A 113 -6.82 11.03 20.56
N TYR A 114 -7.82 10.50 21.24
CA TYR A 114 -8.93 9.78 20.62
C TYR A 114 -10.26 10.48 20.93
N LEU A 115 -11.04 10.77 19.88
CA LEU A 115 -12.36 11.40 20.02
C LEU A 115 -13.47 10.48 19.50
N PRO A 116 -14.62 10.41 20.19
CA PRO A 116 -15.79 9.71 19.68
C PRO A 116 -16.34 10.44 18.46
N ALA A 117 -16.55 9.71 17.37
CA ALA A 117 -17.08 10.22 16.11
C ALA A 117 -18.20 9.31 15.59
N VAL A 118 -19.14 9.91 14.85
CA VAL A 118 -20.23 9.17 14.20
C VAL A 118 -20.12 9.38 12.70
N ALA A 119 -19.77 8.33 11.97
CA ALA A 119 -19.89 8.31 10.52
C ALA A 119 -21.35 8.10 10.14
N ARG A 120 -21.92 9.00 9.33
CA ARG A 120 -23.35 8.98 8.96
C ARG A 120 -23.70 7.81 8.04
N ASP A 121 -22.81 7.52 7.10
CA ASP A 121 -22.92 6.40 6.18
C ASP A 121 -21.57 5.67 6.12
N ALA A 122 -21.58 4.41 6.57
CA ALA A 122 -20.43 3.50 6.49
C ALA A 122 -20.59 2.43 5.39
N SER A 123 -21.58 2.55 4.51
CA SER A 123 -21.76 1.67 3.33
C SER A 123 -20.84 2.05 2.17
N HIS A 124 -20.38 3.31 2.14
CA HIS A 124 -19.44 3.83 1.15
C HIS A 124 -18.10 4.21 1.79
N LEU A 125 -17.03 4.07 1.01
CA LEU A 125 -15.68 4.49 1.37
C LEU A 125 -15.15 5.47 0.33
N LEU A 126 -14.42 6.48 0.81
CA LEU A 126 -13.70 7.41 -0.04
C LEU A 126 -12.30 6.85 -0.34
N VAL A 127 -12.08 6.39 -1.57
CA VAL A 127 -10.84 5.71 -1.98
C VAL A 127 -9.99 6.61 -2.87
N SER A 128 -8.70 6.74 -2.56
CA SER A 128 -7.74 7.47 -3.39
C SER A 128 -7.38 6.68 -4.66
N VAL A 129 -7.77 7.24 -5.81
CA VAL A 129 -7.50 6.65 -7.14
C VAL A 129 -6.21 7.19 -7.77
N GLY A 130 -5.61 8.24 -7.20
CA GLY A 130 -4.38 8.87 -7.66
C GLY A 130 -4.58 10.33 -8.08
N PHE A 131 -3.48 11.06 -8.28
CA PHE A 131 -3.48 12.48 -8.68
C PHE A 131 -4.39 13.38 -7.82
N ASN A 132 -4.45 13.13 -6.50
CA ASN A 132 -5.34 13.79 -5.55
C ASN A 132 -6.85 13.67 -5.88
N PHE A 133 -7.23 12.68 -6.67
CA PHE A 133 -8.63 12.32 -6.87
C PHE A 133 -9.05 11.21 -5.91
N PHE A 134 -10.25 11.37 -5.40
CA PHE A 134 -10.91 10.44 -4.50
C PHE A 134 -12.26 10.06 -5.09
N LEU A 135 -12.58 8.78 -5.06
CA LEU A 135 -13.85 8.26 -5.52
C LEU A 135 -14.59 7.60 -4.37
N GLU A 136 -15.86 7.95 -4.23
CA GLU A 136 -16.78 7.27 -3.32
C GLU A 136 -17.18 5.92 -3.96
N MET A 137 -16.87 4.82 -3.27
CA MET A 137 -17.12 3.46 -3.74
C MET A 137 -17.89 2.68 -2.68
N HIS A 138 -18.81 1.82 -3.08
CA HIS A 138 -19.43 0.87 -2.15
C HIS A 138 -18.38 -0.14 -1.64
N LEU A 139 -18.58 -0.69 -0.43
CA LEU A 139 -17.62 -1.62 0.21
C LEU A 139 -17.15 -2.78 -0.69
N ASP A 140 -18.06 -3.36 -1.48
CA ASP A 140 -17.72 -4.46 -2.42
C ASP A 140 -16.88 -3.98 -3.61
N GLU A 141 -17.18 -2.80 -4.15
CA GLU A 141 -16.43 -2.19 -5.25
C GLU A 141 -15.03 -1.77 -4.78
N ALA A 142 -14.95 -1.17 -3.59
CA ALA A 142 -13.71 -0.79 -2.95
C ALA A 142 -12.81 -2.02 -2.70
N GLU A 143 -13.36 -3.12 -2.19
CA GLU A 143 -12.60 -4.37 -1.98
C GLU A 143 -12.02 -4.90 -3.30
N ALA A 144 -12.81 -4.92 -4.37
CA ALA A 144 -12.36 -5.35 -5.70
C ALA A 144 -11.29 -4.41 -6.28
N PHE A 145 -11.46 -3.09 -6.12
CA PHE A 145 -10.50 -2.08 -6.55
C PHE A 145 -9.17 -2.19 -5.80
N LEU A 146 -9.22 -2.28 -4.47
CA LEU A 146 -8.04 -2.38 -3.61
C LEU A 146 -7.26 -3.67 -3.91
N LYS A 147 -7.95 -4.79 -4.17
CA LYS A 147 -7.30 -6.03 -4.60
C LYS A 147 -6.52 -5.86 -5.91
N LYS A 148 -7.13 -5.25 -6.93
CA LYS A 148 -6.46 -4.94 -8.20
C LYS A 148 -5.28 -3.98 -8.02
N LYS A 149 -5.45 -2.95 -7.18
CA LYS A 149 -4.40 -1.98 -6.86
C LYS A 149 -3.22 -2.65 -6.15
N GLN A 150 -3.50 -3.54 -5.20
CA GLN A 150 -2.47 -4.31 -4.50
C GLN A 150 -1.68 -5.21 -5.46
N ASP A 151 -2.35 -5.93 -6.37
CA ASP A 151 -1.67 -6.77 -7.36
C ASP A 151 -0.78 -5.95 -8.30
N LEU A 152 -1.24 -4.75 -8.70
CA LEU A 152 -0.44 -3.82 -9.49
C LEU A 152 0.80 -3.33 -8.71
N LEU A 153 0.63 -2.94 -7.45
CA LEU A 153 1.72 -2.48 -6.60
C LEU A 153 2.73 -3.60 -6.31
N ARG A 154 2.27 -4.84 -6.15
CA ARG A 154 3.12 -6.02 -5.99
C ARG A 154 4.04 -6.22 -7.19
N LYS A 155 3.49 -6.19 -8.41
CA LYS A 155 4.29 -6.28 -9.66
C LYS A 155 5.29 -5.14 -9.79
N LYS A 156 4.88 -3.91 -9.45
CA LYS A 156 5.81 -2.76 -9.43
C LYS A 156 6.93 -2.98 -8.40
N HIS A 157 6.59 -3.44 -7.20
CA HIS A 157 7.56 -3.72 -6.16
C HIS A 157 8.58 -4.77 -6.61
N GLU A 158 8.14 -5.88 -7.21
CA GLU A 158 9.02 -6.93 -7.77
C GLU A 158 9.98 -6.36 -8.81
N LEU A 159 9.49 -5.52 -9.74
CA LEU A 159 10.33 -4.87 -10.75
C LEU A 159 11.41 -3.98 -10.11
N TRP A 160 11.03 -3.15 -9.13
CA TRP A 160 11.98 -2.25 -8.46
C TRP A 160 12.95 -3.01 -7.54
N ALA A 161 12.49 -4.09 -6.90
CA ALA A 161 13.34 -4.97 -6.10
C ALA A 161 14.40 -5.66 -6.99
N TRP A 162 14.01 -6.15 -8.16
CA TRP A 162 14.93 -6.72 -9.14
C TRP A 162 15.95 -5.68 -9.63
N LYS A 163 15.48 -4.47 -9.99
CA LYS A 163 16.37 -3.39 -10.44
C LYS A 163 17.36 -2.95 -9.36
N SER A 164 16.91 -2.91 -8.10
CA SER A 164 17.74 -2.64 -6.93
C SER A 164 18.83 -3.70 -6.76
N ALA A 165 18.47 -4.98 -6.86
CA ALA A 165 19.41 -6.09 -6.79
C ALA A 165 20.44 -6.04 -7.93
N GLN A 166 19.98 -5.82 -9.18
CA GLN A 166 20.86 -5.71 -10.34
C GLN A 166 21.88 -4.58 -10.17
N LEU A 167 21.46 -3.39 -9.75
CA LEU A 167 22.35 -2.26 -9.57
C LEU A 167 23.36 -2.51 -8.45
N LYS A 168 22.95 -3.14 -7.34
CA LYS A 168 23.88 -3.55 -6.27
C LYS A 168 24.94 -4.53 -6.77
N THR A 169 24.56 -5.50 -7.60
CA THR A 169 25.50 -6.44 -8.19
C THR A 169 26.47 -5.74 -9.14
N GLN A 170 25.99 -4.83 -9.99
CA GLN A 170 26.84 -4.04 -10.89
C GLN A 170 27.84 -3.17 -10.14
N ILE A 171 27.38 -2.48 -9.08
CA ILE A 171 28.24 -1.70 -8.17
C ILE A 171 29.34 -2.58 -7.59
N ARG A 172 28.97 -3.74 -7.04
CA ARG A 172 29.91 -4.67 -6.43
C ARG A 172 30.97 -5.16 -7.43
N MET A 173 30.54 -5.61 -8.62
CA MET A 173 31.47 -6.08 -9.65
C MET A 173 32.43 -4.98 -10.11
N LEU A 174 31.94 -3.75 -10.24
CA LEU A 174 32.78 -2.62 -10.67
C LEU A 174 33.79 -2.25 -9.59
N MET A 175 33.38 -2.19 -8.32
CA MET A 175 34.31 -1.96 -7.20
C MET A 175 35.38 -3.06 -7.15
N GLU A 176 35.00 -4.34 -7.27
CA GLU A 176 35.95 -5.46 -7.31
C GLU A 176 36.93 -5.34 -8.49
N ALA A 177 36.45 -4.94 -9.67
CA ALA A 177 37.30 -4.73 -10.85
C ALA A 177 38.29 -3.57 -10.68
N ILE A 178 37.85 -2.45 -10.09
CA ILE A 178 38.74 -1.32 -9.86
C ILE A 178 39.77 -1.65 -8.77
N SER A 179 39.36 -2.31 -7.69
CA SER A 179 40.30 -2.80 -6.67
C SER A 179 41.35 -3.74 -7.28
N ALA A 180 40.96 -4.68 -8.14
CA ALA A 180 41.89 -5.57 -8.82
C ALA A 180 42.88 -4.83 -9.74
N VAL A 181 42.43 -3.76 -10.41
CA VAL A 181 43.32 -2.91 -11.23
C VAL A 181 44.27 -2.12 -10.33
N SER A 182 43.79 -1.57 -9.22
CA SER A 182 44.61 -0.83 -8.26
C SER A 182 45.64 -1.70 -7.55
N GLU A 183 45.35 -2.98 -7.32
CA GLU A 183 46.24 -3.96 -6.67
C GLU A 183 47.25 -4.59 -7.64
N HIS A 184 47.16 -4.29 -8.94
CA HIS A 184 48.08 -4.87 -9.93
C HIS A 184 49.52 -4.39 -9.65
N PRO A 185 50.53 -5.28 -9.66
CA PRO A 185 51.89 -4.99 -9.19
C PRO A 185 52.61 -3.81 -9.88
N MET A 186 52.20 -3.42 -11.09
CA MET A 186 52.73 -2.23 -11.77
C MET A 186 52.25 -0.89 -11.17
N LEU A 187 51.20 -0.88 -10.35
CA LEU A 187 50.71 0.31 -9.65
C LEU A 187 51.07 0.34 -8.15
N GLN A 188 51.49 -0.80 -7.58
CA GLN A 188 51.94 -0.89 -6.18
C GLN A 188 53.36 -0.35 -5.95
N GLU A 189 54.23 -0.30 -6.96
CA GLU A 189 55.59 0.26 -6.81
C GLU A 189 55.62 1.79 -6.62
N LEU A 190 54.46 2.47 -6.67
CA LEU A 190 54.31 3.93 -6.62
C LEU A 190 53.44 4.45 -5.46
N LEU A 191 53.02 3.57 -4.54
CA LEU A 191 52.32 3.92 -3.29
C LEU A 191 53.25 3.82 -2.09
#